data_AF-A0A9E0IUX7-F1
#
_entry.id   AF-A0A9E0IUX7-F1
#
_cell.length_a   1.000
_cell.length_b   1.000
_cell.length_c   1.000
_cell.angle_alpha   90.00
_cell.angle_beta   90.00
_cell.angle_gamma   90.00
#
_symmetry.space_group_name_H-M   'P 1'
#
loop_
_entity.id
_entity.type
_entity.pdbx_description
1 polymer ?
#
loop_
_entity_poly.entity_id
_entity_poly.type
_entity_poly.pdbx_seq_one_letter_code
_entity_poly.pdbx_strand_id
1 'polypeptide(L)'
;MTGAFTALLWCTMVLPLAAAAPLSDTSLGPVPKYSQAEWKKEKEDIAKFDKQLKEWKKAVKKANPDYLNTVYGRILEAAYREHNQLSNRVSGRSRQLIRQEGKSERDSLAPKAYNPELRDQPARVTKEEIRLRKAESDYLANYVDLVKKQTTLLKNLKNNKPFSSDAEPRIYADLTKELEAFRDAMKEELALMKKEVHKR
;
A
#
# COMPACT_ATOMS: atom_id res chain seq x y z
N MET A 1 31.85 77.83 16.36
CA MET A 1 32.03 77.70 14.90
C MET A 1 32.18 76.22 14.59
N THR A 2 31.24 75.68 13.81
CA THR A 2 31.37 74.59 12.82
C THR A 2 32.27 73.36 13.08
N GLY A 3 31.65 72.17 13.05
CA GLY A 3 32.30 70.87 12.77
C GLY A 3 31.48 69.69 13.34
N ALA A 4 30.43 69.21 12.66
CA ALA A 4 30.44 68.08 11.70
C ALA A 4 30.75 66.71 12.37
N PHE A 5 29.72 65.96 12.77
CA PHE A 5 29.10 64.82 12.04
C PHE A 5 30.05 63.67 11.69
N THR A 6 29.81 62.49 12.28
CA THR A 6 29.73 61.17 11.58
C THR A 6 29.41 60.07 12.61
N ALA A 7 28.13 59.79 12.82
CA ALA A 7 27.69 58.52 13.41
C ALA A 7 27.61 57.49 12.29
N LEU A 8 28.50 56.49 12.33
CA LEU A 8 28.44 55.31 11.47
C LEU A 8 27.19 54.50 11.81
N LEU A 9 26.18 54.62 10.96
CA LEU A 9 25.00 53.75 10.96
C LEU A 9 25.40 52.41 10.33
N TRP A 10 25.61 51.38 11.14
CA TRP A 10 25.66 50.00 10.65
C TRP A 10 24.24 49.56 10.28
N CYS A 11 23.89 49.69 9.00
CA CYS A 11 22.75 49.01 8.41
C CYS A 11 23.11 47.53 8.26
N THR A 12 22.74 46.69 9.23
CA THR A 12 22.63 45.25 9.03
C THR A 12 21.48 45.00 8.06
N MET A 13 21.80 44.79 6.78
CA MET A 13 20.84 44.21 5.84
C MET A 13 20.59 42.76 6.23
N VAL A 14 19.57 42.55 7.07
CA VAL A 14 18.89 41.27 7.16
C VAL A 14 18.13 41.12 5.85
N LEU A 15 18.67 40.32 4.93
CA LEU A 15 17.91 39.85 3.78
C LEU A 15 16.67 39.11 4.33
N PRO A 16 15.44 39.56 4.04
CA PRO A 16 14.30 38.70 4.23
C PRO A 16 14.47 37.53 3.26
N LEU A 17 14.68 36.34 3.82
CA LEU A 17 14.57 35.08 3.12
C LEU A 17 13.21 35.10 2.42
N ALA A 18 13.21 35.34 1.11
CA ALA A 18 12.00 35.40 0.31
C ALA A 18 11.27 34.07 0.55
N ALA A 19 10.13 34.17 1.24
CA ALA A 19 9.26 33.04 1.50
C ALA A 19 8.98 32.36 0.16
N ALA A 20 9.53 31.16 -0.01
CA ALA A 20 9.25 30.32 -1.16
C ALA A 20 7.73 30.25 -1.29
N ALA A 21 7.21 30.74 -2.42
CA ALA A 21 5.79 30.63 -2.73
C ALA A 21 5.35 29.18 -2.46
N PRO A 22 4.22 28.94 -1.78
CA PRO A 22 3.75 27.59 -1.54
C PRO A 22 3.64 26.93 -2.91
N LEU A 23 4.40 25.84 -3.10
CA LEU A 23 4.25 24.98 -4.25
C LEU A 23 2.77 24.61 -4.28
N SER A 24 2.02 25.21 -5.21
CA SER A 24 0.62 24.91 -5.44
C SER A 24 0.52 23.40 -5.59
N ASP A 25 -0.05 22.78 -4.57
CA ASP A 25 -0.18 21.36 -4.35
C ASP A 25 -1.31 20.86 -5.25
N THR A 26 -1.08 20.94 -6.57
CA THR A 26 -1.96 20.28 -7.52
C THR A 26 -1.72 18.79 -7.33
N SER A 27 -2.50 18.17 -6.43
CA SER A 27 -2.48 16.74 -6.22
C SER A 27 -2.68 16.08 -7.59
N LEU A 28 -1.61 15.56 -8.16
CA LEU A 28 -1.70 14.74 -9.37
C LEU A 28 -2.67 13.62 -9.03
N GLY A 29 -3.73 13.51 -9.82
CA GLY A 29 -4.71 12.45 -9.64
C GLY A 29 -4.03 11.08 -9.71
N PRO A 30 -4.68 10.03 -9.16
CA PRO A 30 -4.12 8.69 -9.15
C PRO A 30 -3.77 8.28 -10.58
N VAL A 31 -2.50 7.94 -10.81
CA VAL A 31 -2.07 7.35 -12.08
C VAL A 31 -2.80 6.01 -12.21
N PRO A 32 -3.49 5.73 -13.32
CA PRO A 32 -4.17 4.45 -13.46
C PRO A 32 -3.19 3.28 -13.34
N LYS A 33 -3.35 2.46 -12.30
CA LYS A 33 -2.52 1.27 -12.06
C LYS A 33 -3.27 -0.03 -12.32
N TYR A 34 -4.60 0.01 -12.15
CA TYR A 34 -5.43 -1.16 -12.31
C TYR A 34 -6.18 -1.13 -13.62
N SER A 35 -6.21 -2.28 -14.27
CA SER A 35 -7.11 -2.53 -15.39
C SER A 35 -8.54 -2.72 -14.90
N GLN A 36 -9.50 -2.46 -15.78
CA GLN A 36 -10.91 -2.81 -15.53
C GLN A 36 -11.11 -4.31 -15.29
N ALA A 37 -10.25 -5.17 -15.85
CA ALA A 37 -10.31 -6.61 -15.65
C ALA A 37 -9.92 -7.00 -14.20
N GLU A 38 -8.86 -6.40 -13.66
CA GLU A 38 -8.44 -6.63 -12.26
C GLU A 38 -9.50 -6.14 -11.28
N TRP A 39 -10.11 -4.98 -11.52
CA TRP A 39 -11.19 -4.47 -10.68
C TRP A 39 -12.43 -5.37 -10.71
N LYS A 40 -12.79 -5.92 -11.88
CA LYS A 40 -13.89 -6.89 -11.99
C LYS A 40 -13.56 -8.19 -11.27
N LYS A 41 -12.34 -8.70 -11.41
CA LYS A 41 -11.88 -9.90 -10.70
C LYS A 41 -11.98 -9.72 -9.19
N GLU A 42 -11.49 -8.60 -8.65
CA GLU A 42 -11.59 -8.27 -7.23
C GLU A 42 -13.05 -8.28 -6.74
N LYS A 43 -13.95 -7.69 -7.54
CA LYS A 43 -15.39 -7.70 -7.24
C LYS A 43 -15.98 -9.12 -7.22
N GLU A 44 -15.54 -9.99 -8.13
CA GLU A 44 -15.96 -11.39 -8.16
C GLU A 44 -15.43 -12.17 -6.96
N ASP A 45 -14.19 -11.92 -6.56
CA ASP A 45 -13.55 -12.58 -5.42
C ASP A 45 -14.24 -12.18 -4.10
N ILE A 46 -14.62 -10.90 -3.93
CA ILE A 46 -15.53 -10.46 -2.84
C ILE A 46 -16.87 -11.20 -2.88
N ALA A 47 -17.47 -11.36 -4.07
CA ALA A 47 -18.75 -12.05 -4.20
C ALA A 47 -18.65 -13.55 -3.86
N LYS A 48 -17.54 -14.21 -4.20
CA LYS A 48 -17.25 -15.60 -3.79
C LYS A 48 -17.05 -15.68 -2.28
N PHE A 49 -16.30 -14.75 -1.69
CA PHE A 49 -16.08 -14.68 -0.25
C PHE A 49 -17.41 -14.50 0.51
N ASP A 50 -18.30 -13.64 0.01
CA ASP A 50 -19.65 -13.46 0.56
C ASP A 50 -20.48 -14.74 0.55
N LYS A 51 -20.35 -15.58 -0.49
CA LYS A 51 -21.01 -16.90 -0.55
C LYS A 51 -20.44 -17.83 0.51
N GLN A 52 -19.13 -17.88 0.67
CA GLN A 52 -18.46 -18.70 1.68
C GLN A 52 -18.84 -18.24 3.10
N LEU A 53 -18.95 -16.94 3.35
CA LEU A 53 -19.36 -16.38 4.64
C LEU A 53 -20.81 -16.72 4.97
N LYS A 54 -21.71 -16.71 3.98
CA LYS A 54 -23.08 -17.21 4.14
C LYS A 54 -23.12 -18.71 4.43
N GLU A 55 -22.25 -19.50 3.79
CA GLU A 55 -22.12 -20.92 4.06
C GLU A 55 -21.60 -21.18 5.48
N TRP A 56 -20.59 -20.42 5.92
CA TRP A 56 -20.08 -20.45 7.29
C TRP A 56 -21.18 -20.18 8.32
N LYS A 57 -21.98 -19.12 8.13
CA LYS A 57 -23.12 -18.83 9.01
C LYS A 57 -24.15 -19.98 9.06
N LYS A 58 -24.33 -20.72 7.97
CA LYS A 58 -25.18 -21.92 7.96
C LYS A 58 -24.53 -23.09 8.68
N ALA A 59 -23.21 -23.28 8.53
CA ALA A 59 -22.45 -24.31 9.21
C ALA A 59 -22.49 -24.11 10.74
N VAL A 60 -22.31 -22.88 11.21
CA VAL A 60 -22.42 -22.50 12.63
C VAL A 60 -23.78 -22.88 13.21
N LYS A 61 -24.88 -22.64 12.47
CA LYS A 61 -26.22 -23.04 12.92
C LYS A 61 -26.44 -24.55 13.01
N LYS A 62 -25.77 -25.32 12.15
CA LYS A 62 -25.87 -26.78 12.15
C LYS A 62 -25.02 -27.43 13.24
N ALA A 63 -24.03 -26.70 13.79
CA ALA A 63 -23.13 -27.16 14.84
C ALA A 63 -22.46 -28.52 14.55
N ASN A 64 -22.28 -28.87 13.27
CA ASN A 64 -21.57 -30.08 12.87
C ASN A 64 -20.07 -29.76 12.73
N PRO A 65 -19.18 -30.34 13.57
CA PRO A 65 -17.76 -30.00 13.57
C PRO A 65 -17.05 -30.26 12.25
N ASP A 66 -17.32 -31.37 11.56
CA ASP A 66 -16.68 -31.70 10.28
C ASP A 66 -17.06 -30.70 9.19
N TYR A 67 -18.34 -30.32 9.16
CA TYR A 67 -18.83 -29.31 8.22
C TYR A 67 -18.24 -27.93 8.53
N LEU A 68 -18.15 -27.56 9.81
CA LEU A 68 -17.50 -26.33 10.27
C LEU A 68 -16.03 -26.27 9.85
N ASN A 69 -15.26 -27.31 10.15
CA ASN A 69 -13.84 -27.40 9.78
C ASN A 69 -13.65 -27.29 8.27
N THR A 70 -14.50 -27.96 7.48
CA THR A 70 -14.45 -27.92 6.02
C THR A 70 -14.72 -26.51 5.48
N VAL A 71 -15.81 -25.88 5.91
CA VAL A 71 -16.19 -24.54 5.43
C VAL A 71 -15.17 -23.49 5.90
N TYR A 72 -14.71 -23.61 7.14
CA TYR A 72 -13.69 -22.73 7.71
C TYR A 72 -12.35 -22.84 6.97
N GLY A 73 -11.90 -24.05 6.66
CA GLY A 73 -10.68 -24.25 5.88
C GLY A 73 -10.75 -23.56 4.51
N ARG A 74 -11.89 -23.71 3.81
CA ARG A 74 -12.09 -23.07 2.48
C ARG A 74 -12.11 -21.56 2.54
N ILE A 75 -12.77 -20.96 3.53
CA ILE A 75 -12.80 -19.49 3.65
C ILE A 75 -11.44 -18.94 4.08
N LEU A 76 -10.71 -19.67 4.94
CA LEU A 76 -9.37 -19.31 5.36
C LEU A 76 -8.38 -19.36 4.18
N GLU A 77 -8.43 -20.39 3.33
CA GLU A 77 -7.64 -20.44 2.10
C GLU A 77 -7.98 -19.29 1.13
N ALA A 78 -9.26 -18.93 1.01
CA ALA A 78 -9.66 -17.77 0.20
C ALA A 78 -9.07 -16.48 0.76
N ALA A 79 -9.15 -16.27 2.08
CA ALA A 79 -8.56 -15.11 2.74
C ALA A 79 -7.03 -15.04 2.56
N TYR A 80 -6.31 -16.17 2.70
CA TYR A 80 -4.86 -16.23 2.45
C TYR A 80 -4.51 -15.89 1.00
N ARG A 81 -5.26 -16.42 0.02
CA ARG A 81 -5.03 -16.13 -1.39
C ARG A 81 -5.24 -14.65 -1.70
N GLU A 82 -6.25 -14.03 -1.11
CA GLU A 82 -6.49 -12.60 -1.31
C GLU A 82 -5.37 -11.76 -0.70
N HIS A 83 -5.05 -12.03 0.57
CA HIS A 83 -3.98 -11.31 1.25
C HIS A 83 -2.65 -11.39 0.52
N ASN A 84 -2.30 -12.58 0.03
CA ASN A 84 -1.06 -12.77 -0.74
C ASN A 84 -1.11 -12.02 -2.07
N GLN A 85 -2.26 -11.96 -2.76
CA GLN A 85 -2.40 -11.17 -3.98
C GLN A 85 -2.18 -9.68 -3.70
N LEU A 86 -2.89 -9.10 -2.72
CA LEU A 86 -2.71 -7.71 -2.34
C LEU A 86 -1.26 -7.44 -1.90
N SER A 87 -0.71 -8.24 -0.99
CA SER A 87 0.64 -8.06 -0.45
C SER A 87 1.71 -8.12 -1.55
N ASN A 88 1.59 -9.06 -2.50
CA ASN A 88 2.49 -9.15 -3.64
C ASN A 88 2.40 -7.93 -4.56
N ARG A 89 1.18 -7.41 -4.82
CA ARG A 89 0.97 -6.19 -5.60
C ARG A 89 1.64 -4.98 -4.92
N VAL A 90 1.39 -4.79 -3.63
CA VAL A 90 1.98 -3.68 -2.84
C VAL A 90 3.50 -3.78 -2.79
N SER A 91 4.04 -4.97 -2.53
CA SER A 91 5.48 -5.21 -2.50
C SER A 91 6.14 -5.00 -3.86
N GLY A 92 5.47 -5.37 -4.95
CA GLY A 92 5.90 -5.08 -6.31
C GLY A 92 6.02 -3.58 -6.58
N ARG A 93 4.95 -2.83 -6.29
CA ARG A 93 4.90 -1.36 -6.45
C ARG A 93 5.93 -0.65 -5.58
N SER A 94 6.06 -1.05 -4.31
CA SER A 94 7.06 -0.48 -3.38
C SER A 94 8.49 -0.67 -3.88
N ARG A 95 8.83 -1.86 -4.41
CA ARG A 95 10.16 -2.09 -5.00
C ARG A 95 10.43 -1.22 -6.22
N GLN A 96 9.42 -0.93 -7.04
CA GLN A 96 9.56 -0.05 -8.21
C GLN A 96 9.83 1.41 -7.80
N LEU A 97 9.33 1.86 -6.65
CA LEU A 97 9.67 3.19 -6.11
C LEU A 97 11.13 3.31 -5.67
N ILE A 98 11.66 2.24 -5.06
CA ILE A 98 13.01 2.20 -4.49
C ILE A 98 14.08 1.97 -5.56
N ARG A 99 13.75 1.23 -6.64
CA ARG A 99 14.71 0.93 -7.71
C ARG A 99 15.07 2.22 -8.46
N GLN A 100 16.18 2.84 -8.09
CA GLN A 100 16.93 3.69 -9.01
C GLN A 100 17.39 2.78 -10.14
N GLU A 101 17.19 3.18 -11.39
CA GLU A 101 17.78 2.52 -12.55
C GLU A 101 19.30 2.75 -12.56
N GLY A 102 20.00 2.14 -11.61
CA GLY A 102 21.44 1.93 -11.70
C GLY A 102 21.65 0.81 -12.70
N LYS A 103 22.04 1.16 -13.93
CA LYS A 103 22.63 0.19 -14.85
C LYS A 103 23.84 -0.43 -14.14
N SER A 104 23.73 -1.66 -13.68
CA SER A 104 24.91 -2.40 -13.23
C SER A 104 25.68 -2.82 -14.47
N GLU A 105 26.61 -1.98 -14.94
CA GLU A 105 27.70 -2.46 -15.78
C GLU A 105 28.54 -3.41 -14.91
N ARG A 106 28.43 -4.71 -15.19
CA ARG A 106 29.39 -5.69 -14.68
C ARG A 106 30.75 -5.38 -15.30
N ASP A 107 31.69 -5.03 -14.44
CA ASP A 107 33.14 -5.11 -14.57
C ASP A 107 33.67 -5.46 -15.97
N SER A 108 33.91 -4.44 -16.79
CA SER A 108 34.98 -4.50 -17.77
C SER A 108 36.30 -4.26 -17.03
N LEU A 109 37.18 -5.26 -17.03
CA LEU A 109 38.58 -5.23 -16.57
C LEU A 109 39.46 -4.21 -17.33
N ALA A 110 39.04 -2.95 -17.41
CA ALA A 110 39.79 -1.87 -18.05
C ALA A 110 40.40 -0.95 -16.98
N PRO A 111 41.70 -0.63 -17.05
CA PRO A 111 42.30 0.33 -16.14
C PRO A 111 41.57 1.67 -16.26
N LYS A 112 41.19 2.24 -15.11
CA LYS A 112 40.47 3.53 -15.00
C LYS A 112 41.33 4.65 -15.60
N ALA A 113 41.20 4.89 -16.90
CA ALA A 113 41.60 6.15 -17.49
C ALA A 113 40.66 7.24 -16.98
N TYR A 114 41.23 8.40 -16.63
CA TYR A 114 40.49 9.59 -16.20
C TYR A 114 39.64 10.08 -17.39
N ASN A 115 38.40 9.61 -17.47
CA ASN A 115 37.43 10.11 -18.45
C ASN A 115 36.75 11.36 -17.86
N PRO A 116 36.98 12.57 -18.40
CA PRO A 116 36.31 13.79 -17.93
C PRO A 116 34.82 13.82 -18.31
N GLU A 117 34.37 12.91 -19.17
CA GLU A 117 32.95 12.68 -19.41
C GLU A 117 32.40 11.75 -18.32
N LEU A 118 31.78 12.39 -17.33
CA LEU A 118 31.06 11.87 -16.17
C LEU A 118 30.24 10.59 -16.45
N ARG A 119 30.88 9.42 -16.45
CA ARG A 119 30.23 8.12 -16.67
C ARG A 119 29.42 7.59 -15.48
N ASP A 120 29.47 8.29 -14.34
CA ASP A 120 28.76 7.90 -13.10
C ASP A 120 27.88 9.04 -12.55
N GLN A 121 27.28 9.87 -13.41
CA GLN A 121 26.28 10.81 -12.94
C GLN A 121 25.05 10.04 -12.44
N PRO A 122 24.58 10.28 -11.19
CA PRO A 122 23.31 9.72 -10.75
C PRO A 122 22.23 10.14 -11.74
N ALA A 123 21.35 9.20 -12.11
CA ALA A 123 20.28 9.48 -13.06
C ALA A 123 19.56 10.77 -12.66
N ARG A 124 19.49 11.73 -13.58
CA ARG A 124 18.79 13.01 -13.33
C ARG A 124 17.31 12.70 -13.16
N VAL A 125 16.85 12.69 -11.91
CA VAL A 125 15.43 12.58 -11.58
C VAL A 125 14.78 13.93 -11.82
N THR A 126 13.77 14.00 -12.68
CA THR A 126 13.06 15.25 -12.94
C THR A 126 12.18 15.65 -11.74
N LYS A 127 11.89 16.95 -11.57
CA LYS A 127 10.96 17.42 -10.52
C LYS A 127 9.58 16.76 -10.63
N GLU A 128 9.17 16.43 -11.85
CA GLU A 128 7.92 15.75 -12.13
C GLU A 128 7.95 14.28 -11.69
N GLU A 129 9.04 13.55 -11.95
CA GLU A 129 9.23 12.20 -11.42
C GLU A 129 9.24 12.16 -9.88
N ILE A 130 9.85 13.14 -9.22
CA ILE A 130 9.81 13.25 -7.75
C ILE A 130 8.37 13.41 -7.26
N ARG A 131 7.59 14.28 -7.90
CA ARG A 131 6.18 14.50 -7.57
C ARG A 131 5.33 13.24 -7.77
N LEU A 132 5.51 12.54 -8.90
CA LEU A 132 4.82 11.29 -9.19
C LEU A 132 5.18 10.18 -8.18
N ARG A 133 6.45 10.05 -7.81
CA ARG A 133 6.89 9.09 -6.77
C ARG A 133 6.32 9.41 -5.41
N LYS A 134 6.22 10.70 -5.05
CA LYS A 134 5.59 11.14 -3.80
C LYS A 134 4.10 10.78 -3.77
N ALA A 135 3.37 11.12 -4.84
CA ALA A 135 1.95 10.77 -4.96
C ALA A 135 1.73 9.24 -4.89
N GLU A 136 2.54 8.44 -5.60
CA GLU A 136 2.48 6.97 -5.53
C GLU A 136 2.78 6.45 -4.11
N SER A 137 3.73 7.04 -3.40
CA SER A 137 4.03 6.68 -2.00
C SER A 137 2.83 6.93 -1.08
N ASP A 138 2.15 8.06 -1.25
CA ASP A 138 0.96 8.42 -0.46
C ASP A 138 -0.21 7.46 -0.76
N TYR A 139 -0.39 7.06 -2.02
CA TYR A 139 -1.37 6.04 -2.39
C TYR A 139 -1.02 4.65 -1.83
N LEU A 140 0.25 4.24 -1.92
CA LEU A 140 0.70 2.95 -1.39
C LEU A 140 0.58 2.84 0.12
N ALA A 141 0.68 3.95 0.86
CA ALA A 141 0.48 3.94 2.31
C ALA A 141 -0.90 3.35 2.69
N ASN A 142 -1.96 3.72 1.96
CA ASN A 142 -3.30 3.17 2.19
C ASN A 142 -3.36 1.65 1.98
N TYR A 143 -2.69 1.14 0.93
CA TYR A 143 -2.63 -0.29 0.66
C TYR A 143 -1.76 -1.05 1.67
N VAL A 144 -0.66 -0.44 2.13
CA VAL A 144 0.19 -1.01 3.18
C VAL A 144 -0.61 -1.18 4.48
N ASP A 145 -1.44 -0.21 4.83
CA ASP A 145 -2.28 -0.30 6.03
C ASP A 145 -3.38 -1.37 5.88
N LEU A 146 -3.96 -1.54 4.67
CA LEU A 146 -4.83 -2.68 4.38
C LEU A 146 -4.13 -4.03 4.51
N VAL A 147 -2.91 -4.16 3.99
CA VAL A 147 -2.10 -5.38 4.14
C VAL A 147 -1.89 -5.70 5.62
N LYS A 148 -1.48 -4.71 6.44
CA LYS A 148 -1.31 -4.89 7.89
C LYS A 148 -2.61 -5.33 8.57
N LYS A 149 -3.73 -4.67 8.23
CA LYS A 149 -5.06 -5.03 8.75
C LYS A 149 -5.41 -6.48 8.42
N GLN A 150 -5.29 -6.88 7.15
CA GLN A 150 -5.51 -8.26 6.71
C GLN A 150 -4.57 -9.26 7.39
N THR A 151 -3.29 -8.92 7.60
CA THR A 151 -2.33 -9.76 8.33
C THR A 151 -2.78 -10.00 9.77
N THR A 152 -3.23 -8.97 10.49
CA THR A 152 -3.73 -9.12 11.87
C THR A 152 -4.97 -10.02 11.90
N LEU A 153 -5.93 -9.79 11.01
CA LEU A 153 -7.15 -10.61 10.90
C LEU A 153 -6.80 -12.09 10.61
N LEU A 154 -5.89 -12.35 9.66
CA LEU A 154 -5.45 -13.71 9.33
C LEU A 154 -4.74 -14.39 10.50
N LYS A 155 -3.93 -13.65 11.26
CA LYS A 155 -3.29 -14.18 12.47
C LYS A 155 -4.34 -14.61 13.49
N ASN A 156 -5.36 -13.78 13.72
CA ASN A 156 -6.46 -14.10 14.63
C ASN A 156 -7.23 -15.34 14.16
N LEU A 157 -7.56 -15.41 12.86
CA LEU A 157 -8.25 -16.56 12.27
C LEU A 157 -7.42 -17.86 12.36
N LYS A 158 -6.12 -17.80 12.08
CA LYS A 158 -5.23 -18.98 12.10
C LYS A 158 -5.07 -19.59 13.50
N ASN A 159 -5.13 -18.78 14.55
CA ASN A 159 -4.88 -19.23 15.92
C ASN A 159 -6.00 -20.12 16.50
N ASN A 160 -7.08 -20.34 15.75
CA ASN A 160 -8.18 -21.17 16.21
C ASN A 160 -7.87 -22.66 16.00
N LYS A 161 -8.09 -23.44 17.07
CA LYS A 161 -8.01 -24.90 17.01
C LYS A 161 -9.14 -25.45 16.11
N PRO A 162 -8.98 -26.67 15.55
CA PRO A 162 -10.08 -27.36 14.87
C PRO A 162 -11.31 -27.43 15.76
N PHE A 163 -12.49 -27.24 15.17
CA PHE A 163 -13.75 -27.31 15.90
C PHE A 163 -14.02 -28.77 16.32
N SER A 164 -14.35 -28.95 17.58
CA SER A 164 -14.83 -30.21 18.16
C SER A 164 -16.26 -30.02 18.68
N SER A 165 -16.94 -31.12 18.99
CA SER A 165 -18.29 -31.09 19.58
C SER A 165 -18.36 -30.31 20.90
N ASP A 166 -17.23 -30.20 21.61
CA ASP A 166 -17.13 -29.52 22.91
C ASP A 166 -16.71 -28.05 22.81
N ALA A 167 -16.57 -27.50 21.60
CA ALA A 167 -16.11 -26.13 21.41
C ALA A 167 -17.13 -25.10 21.91
N GLU A 168 -16.65 -24.09 22.64
CA GLU A 168 -17.49 -23.02 23.16
C GLU A 168 -18.20 -22.26 22.03
N PRO A 169 -19.55 -22.09 22.08
CA PRO A 169 -20.29 -21.40 21.03
C PRO A 169 -19.86 -19.95 20.78
N ARG A 170 -19.21 -19.30 21.76
CA ARG A 170 -18.70 -17.92 21.66
C ARG A 170 -17.61 -17.77 20.59
N ILE A 171 -16.78 -18.80 20.42
CA ILE A 171 -15.68 -18.81 19.43
C ILE A 171 -16.23 -18.58 18.01
N TYR A 172 -17.40 -19.14 17.69
CA TYR A 172 -18.02 -18.97 16.38
C TYR A 172 -18.46 -17.53 16.09
N ALA A 173 -18.93 -16.81 17.11
CA ALA A 173 -19.36 -15.42 16.97
C ALA A 173 -18.17 -14.50 16.68
N ASP A 174 -17.08 -14.68 17.40
CA ASP A 174 -15.86 -13.89 17.22
C ASP A 174 -15.20 -14.20 15.87
N LEU A 175 -15.13 -15.48 15.49
CA LEU A 175 -14.69 -15.88 14.15
C LEU A 175 -15.52 -15.27 13.03
N THR A 176 -16.83 -15.22 13.21
CA THR A 176 -17.72 -14.62 12.21
C THR A 176 -17.44 -13.12 12.06
N LYS A 177 -17.20 -12.40 13.16
CA LYS A 177 -16.83 -10.98 13.12
C LYS A 177 -15.48 -10.76 12.43
N GLU A 178 -14.49 -11.59 12.70
CA GLU A 178 -13.17 -11.52 12.07
C GLU A 178 -13.24 -11.76 10.55
N LEU A 179 -14.05 -12.75 10.12
CA LEU A 179 -14.31 -13.01 8.69
C LEU A 179 -15.06 -11.86 8.01
N GLU A 180 -16.03 -11.24 8.70
CA GLU A 180 -16.73 -10.05 8.21
C GLU A 180 -15.79 -8.84 8.08
N ALA A 181 -14.93 -8.62 9.07
CA ALA A 181 -13.91 -7.57 9.02
C ALA A 181 -12.91 -7.80 7.87
N PHE A 182 -12.55 -9.05 7.58
CA PHE A 182 -11.69 -9.37 6.44
C PHE A 182 -12.39 -9.03 5.11
N ARG A 183 -13.66 -9.41 4.99
CA ARG A 183 -14.50 -9.09 3.83
C ARG A 183 -14.65 -7.58 3.64
N ASP A 184 -14.78 -6.81 4.70
CA ASP A 184 -14.85 -5.36 4.62
C ASP A 184 -13.50 -4.74 4.23
N ALA A 185 -12.37 -5.30 4.67
CA ALA A 185 -11.04 -4.92 4.17
C ALA A 185 -10.88 -5.18 2.65
N MET A 186 -11.42 -6.28 2.11
CA MET A 186 -11.44 -6.52 0.65
C MET A 186 -12.27 -5.45 -0.08
N LYS A 187 -13.39 -5.01 0.50
CA LYS A 187 -14.19 -3.91 -0.07
C LYS A 187 -13.49 -2.56 -0.03
N GLU A 188 -12.74 -2.29 1.05
CA GLU A 188 -11.88 -1.11 1.15
C GLU A 188 -10.82 -1.14 0.03
N GLU A 189 -10.19 -2.29 -0.22
CA GLU A 189 -9.28 -2.47 -1.36
C GLU A 189 -9.97 -2.17 -2.71
N LEU A 190 -11.15 -2.75 -2.97
CA LEU A 190 -11.91 -2.49 -4.19
C LEU A 190 -12.23 -1.00 -4.36
N ALA A 191 -12.52 -0.29 -3.27
CA ALA A 191 -12.79 1.14 -3.27
C ALA A 191 -11.53 1.97 -3.58
N LEU A 192 -10.36 1.56 -3.10
CA LEU A 192 -9.08 2.16 -3.49
C LEU A 192 -8.77 1.88 -4.96
N MET A 193 -8.91 0.63 -5.42
CA MET A 193 -8.69 0.26 -6.81
C MET A 193 -9.56 1.08 -7.75
N LYS A 194 -10.84 1.30 -7.40
CA LYS A 194 -11.76 2.12 -8.21
C LYS A 194 -11.25 3.54 -8.45
N LYS A 195 -10.47 4.11 -7.52
CA LYS A 195 -9.85 5.44 -7.69
C LYS A 195 -8.68 5.40 -8.68
N GLU A 196 -7.98 4.27 -8.78
CA GLU A 196 -6.80 4.03 -9.62
C GLU A 196 -7.10 3.22 -10.90
N VAL A 197 -8.38 3.02 -11.25
CA VAL A 197 -8.81 2.35 -12.49
C VAL A 197 -8.96 3.39 -13.62
N HIS A 198 -8.55 3.01 -14.84
CA HIS A 198 -8.80 3.82 -16.04
C HIS A 198 -10.29 4.16 -16.17
N LYS A 199 -10.62 5.45 -15.99
CA LYS A 199 -11.88 6.02 -16.48
C LYS A 199 -11.72 6.17 -17.99
N ARG A 200 -12.32 5.27 -18.75
CA ARG A 200 -12.59 5.55 -20.17
C ARG A 200 -13.76 6.50 -20.26
#